data_AF-A0A2B4RC55-F1
#
_entry.id   AF-A0A2B4RC55-F1
#
_cell.length_a   1.000
_cell.length_b   1.000
_cell.length_c   1.000
_cell.angle_alpha   90.00
_cell.angle_beta   90.00
_cell.angle_gamma   90.00
#
_symmetry.space_group_name_H-M   'P 1'
#
loop_
_entity.id
_entity.type
_entity.pdbx_description
1 polymer ?
#
loop_
_entity_poly.entity_id
_entity_poly.type
_entity_poly.pdbx_seq_one_letter_code
_entity_poly.pdbx_strand_id
1 'polypeptide(L)'
;MAVQEQRVPSFSSILIVLSITFYCVGFILVRLELNQLKKRLNDSESVTKTTELPSNDLADSKFINNAPDVRSHEEKITKRNADNAVVGQNKGCMPGTKGPALARDCFDLLKSGHSQSGVYSVDPDGQGRFDVYCDMCTDGGGWTVFQRRQDGSVDFYRGWGDYKAGFGQLTGEFWLGNDKIHRLTACRCSTLRVELEDWSSTKVYAKYGKFDIGDEQTQYRLRVGSYSGTAGDSLSWHNDMAFTTKDRDNDKVIRSGYFTNCAVRHTGAWWYNACYQSNLNGKYLGNHKNDRAVTWRHFNGKYLSMKSTEMKLRSSY
;
A
#
# COMPACT_ATOMS: atom_id res chain seq x y z
N MET A 1 -79.52 36.96 19.62
CA MET A 1 -78.46 36.19 20.29
C MET A 1 -77.92 35.18 19.28
N ALA A 2 -76.70 35.37 18.79
CA ALA A 2 -76.03 34.40 17.93
C ALA A 2 -74.95 33.70 18.77
N VAL A 3 -75.07 32.38 18.91
CA VAL A 3 -74.10 31.53 19.61
C VAL A 3 -73.03 31.13 18.60
N GLN A 4 -71.78 31.48 18.86
CA GLN A 4 -70.63 30.99 18.09
C GLN A 4 -70.32 29.55 18.50
N GLU A 5 -70.39 28.62 17.55
CA GLU A 5 -69.81 27.27 17.69
C GLU A 5 -68.28 27.36 17.56
N GLN A 6 -67.57 26.99 18.63
CA GLN A 6 -66.11 26.81 18.60
C GLN A 6 -65.76 25.46 17.96
N ARG A 7 -65.00 25.52 16.87
CA ARG A 7 -64.47 24.35 16.16
C ARG A 7 -63.27 23.77 16.93
N VAL A 8 -63.42 22.58 17.49
CA VAL A 8 -62.32 21.85 18.15
C VAL A 8 -61.42 21.20 17.09
N PRO A 9 -60.08 21.36 17.14
CA PRO A 9 -59.16 20.79 16.15
C PRO A 9 -59.09 19.26 16.24
N SER A 10 -58.92 18.60 15.10
CA SER A 10 -58.80 17.14 15.01
C SER A 10 -57.53 16.63 15.71
N PHE A 11 -57.57 15.41 16.26
CA PHE A 11 -56.41 14.74 16.86
C PHE A 11 -55.20 14.67 15.93
N SER A 12 -55.41 14.48 14.62
CA SER A 12 -54.35 14.48 13.62
C SER A 12 -53.64 15.83 13.50
N SER A 13 -54.38 16.94 13.64
CA SER A 13 -53.82 18.29 13.62
C SER A 13 -52.91 18.54 14.83
N ILE A 14 -53.29 18.02 16.01
CA ILE A 14 -52.51 18.16 17.25
C ILE A 14 -51.20 17.35 17.16
N LEU A 15 -51.24 16.13 16.63
CA LEU A 15 -50.06 15.28 16.48
C LEU A 15 -49.03 15.86 15.50
N ILE A 16 -49.48 16.49 14.41
CA ILE A 16 -48.58 17.15 13.45
C ILE A 16 -47.85 18.34 14.09
N VAL A 17 -48.56 19.17 14.85
CA VAL A 17 -47.97 20.32 15.54
C VAL A 17 -46.98 19.87 16.61
N LEU A 18 -47.29 18.81 17.37
CA LEU A 18 -46.36 18.23 18.33
C LEU A 18 -45.11 17.66 17.66
N SER A 19 -45.25 16.93 16.55
CA SER A 19 -44.10 16.41 15.81
C SER A 19 -43.18 17.53 15.30
N ILE A 20 -43.75 18.57 14.67
CA ILE A 20 -42.97 19.71 14.16
C ILE A 20 -42.26 20.44 15.30
N THR A 21 -42.92 20.64 16.44
CA THR A 21 -42.29 21.30 17.60
C THR A 21 -41.16 20.47 18.19
N PHE A 22 -41.31 19.15 18.33
CA PHE A 22 -40.21 18.27 18.77
C PHE A 22 -39.03 18.26 17.79
N TYR A 23 -39.29 18.24 16.48
CA TYR A 23 -38.24 18.35 15.46
C TYR A 23 -37.53 19.71 15.51
N CYS A 24 -38.26 20.81 15.66
CA CYS A 24 -37.68 22.15 15.77
C CYS A 24 -36.82 22.29 17.03
N VAL A 25 -37.29 21.82 18.18
CA VAL A 25 -36.52 21.86 19.44
C VAL A 25 -35.26 21.00 19.35
N GLY A 26 -35.38 19.78 18.81
CA GLY A 26 -34.23 18.89 18.59
C GLY A 26 -33.18 19.51 17.66
N PHE A 27 -33.60 20.14 16.55
CA PHE A 27 -32.69 20.79 15.61
C PHE A 27 -31.99 22.02 16.22
N ILE A 28 -32.70 22.81 17.05
CA ILE A 28 -32.12 23.95 17.77
C ILE A 28 -31.07 23.48 18.77
N LEU A 29 -31.33 22.41 19.53
CA LEU A 29 -30.37 21.85 20.48
C LEU A 29 -29.09 21.35 19.79
N VAL A 30 -29.22 20.62 18.67
CA VAL A 30 -28.07 20.16 17.87
C VAL A 30 -27.26 21.34 17.33
N ARG A 31 -27.92 22.42 16.87
CA ARG A 31 -27.21 23.63 16.43
C ARG A 31 -26.49 24.34 17.56
N LEU A 32 -27.06 24.37 18.76
CA LEU A 32 -26.41 24.97 19.94
C LEU A 32 -25.16 24.19 20.33
N GLU A 33 -25.20 22.85 20.35
CA GLU A 33 -24.02 22.02 20.62
C GLU A 33 -22.93 22.18 19.56
N LEU A 34 -23.31 22.20 18.27
CA LEU A 34 -22.37 22.46 17.17
C LEU A 34 -21.69 23.82 17.28
N ASN A 35 -22.44 24.86 17.68
CA ASN A 35 -21.89 26.20 17.88
C ASN A 35 -20.95 26.25 19.09
N GLN A 36 -21.25 25.53 20.18
CA GLN A 36 -20.34 25.41 21.32
C GLN A 36 -19.05 24.67 20.97
N LEU A 37 -19.14 23.58 20.18
CA LEU A 37 -17.97 22.83 19.72
C LEU A 37 -17.09 23.66 18.78
N LYS A 38 -17.68 24.43 17.85
CA LYS A 38 -16.95 25.36 16.99
C LYS A 38 -16.20 26.43 17.79
N LYS A 39 -16.82 26.95 18.85
CA LYS A 39 -16.16 27.93 19.72
C LYS A 39 -14.94 27.33 20.42
N ARG A 40 -15.06 26.10 20.97
CA ARG A 40 -13.93 25.38 21.59
C ARG A 40 -12.79 25.11 20.61
N LEU A 41 -13.10 24.83 19.35
CA LEU A 41 -12.11 24.58 18.31
C LEU A 41 -11.31 25.85 17.97
N ASN A 42 -11.99 26.99 17.82
CA ASN A 42 -11.36 28.29 17.59
C ASN A 42 -10.51 28.74 18.79
N ASP A 43 -10.97 28.50 20.02
CA ASP A 43 -10.21 28.81 21.23
C ASP A 43 -8.91 27.96 21.28
N SER A 44 -8.95 26.69 20.85
CA SER A 44 -7.78 25.79 20.76
C SER A 44 -6.76 26.19 19.69
N GLU A 45 -7.20 26.77 18.56
CA GLU A 45 -6.29 27.29 17.53
C GLU A 45 -5.60 28.59 17.96
N SER A 46 -6.18 29.36 18.90
CA SER A 46 -5.53 30.56 19.45
C SER A 46 -4.39 30.23 20.40
N VAL A 47 -4.49 29.12 21.16
CA VAL A 47 -3.48 28.69 22.15
C VAL A 47 -2.21 28.14 21.47
N THR A 48 -2.32 27.60 20.25
CA THR A 48 -1.18 27.04 19.51
C THR A 48 -0.32 28.08 18.79
N LYS A 49 -0.77 29.35 18.70
CA LYS A 49 0.01 30.45 18.09
C LYS A 49 0.90 31.25 19.05
N THR A 50 0.90 30.94 20.35
CA THR A 50 1.63 31.72 21.39
C THR A 50 2.81 31.01 22.05
N THR A 51 3.32 29.92 21.45
CA THR A 51 4.56 29.26 21.93
C THR A 51 5.59 29.15 20.81
N GLU A 52 6.23 30.28 20.49
CA GLU A 52 7.57 30.32 19.91
C GLU A 52 8.50 31.01 20.92
N LEU A 53 9.55 30.30 21.36
CA LEU A 53 10.63 30.83 22.22
C LEU A 53 11.69 31.54 21.36
N PRO A 54 12.38 32.57 21.88
CA PRO A 54 13.21 33.48 21.10
C PRO A 54 14.62 32.90 20.84
N SER A 55 15.11 33.08 19.62
CA SER A 55 16.52 32.88 19.25
C SER A 55 17.26 34.21 19.39
N ASN A 56 18.29 34.24 20.24
CA ASN A 56 19.24 35.35 20.32
C ASN A 56 20.56 34.95 19.67
N ASP A 57 21.12 35.92 18.96
CA ASP A 57 22.38 35.93 18.22
C ASP A 57 23.63 35.67 19.07
N LEU A 58 24.66 35.09 18.44
CA LEU A 58 26.00 35.68 18.50
C LEU A 58 26.77 35.43 17.20
N ALA A 59 27.31 36.54 16.68
CA ALA A 59 28.06 36.67 15.44
C ALA A 59 29.39 35.90 15.42
N ASP A 60 29.93 35.60 14.23
CA ASP A 60 31.13 36.32 13.77
C ASP A 60 31.51 36.08 12.30
N SER A 61 32.27 37.05 11.78
CA SER A 61 33.10 37.05 10.57
C SER A 61 32.46 37.45 9.22
N LYS A 62 32.71 38.73 8.91
CA LYS A 62 32.77 39.42 7.62
C LYS A 62 33.64 38.72 6.56
N PHE A 63 33.61 39.30 5.33
CA PHE A 63 34.45 39.14 4.12
C PHE A 63 33.79 38.27 3.03
N ILE A 64 33.48 38.69 1.78
CA ILE A 64 33.77 39.88 0.93
C ILE A 64 32.60 40.05 -0.06
N ASN A 65 32.16 41.29 -0.30
CA ASN A 65 31.36 41.68 -1.47
C ASN A 65 32.27 41.77 -2.69
N ASN A 66 31.84 41.22 -3.84
CA ASN A 66 32.11 41.79 -5.17
C ASN A 66 31.15 41.18 -6.19
N ALA A 67 30.21 42.00 -6.66
CA ALA A 67 29.51 41.82 -7.94
C ALA A 67 30.43 42.29 -9.09
N PRO A 68 30.20 41.92 -10.37
CA PRO A 68 29.09 42.53 -11.10
C PRO A 68 28.31 41.60 -12.06
N ASP A 69 27.11 42.10 -12.36
CA ASP A 69 26.22 41.80 -13.47
C ASP A 69 26.89 41.96 -14.85
N VAL A 70 26.32 41.30 -15.87
CA VAL A 70 25.99 41.82 -17.22
C VAL A 70 26.08 40.75 -18.33
N ARG A 71 24.88 40.39 -18.80
CA ARG A 71 24.38 40.20 -20.18
C ARG A 71 25.18 39.45 -21.27
N SER A 72 24.34 38.68 -21.99
CA SER A 72 24.26 38.53 -23.45
C SER A 72 25.30 37.64 -24.13
N HIS A 73 24.79 36.58 -24.78
CA HIS A 73 24.79 36.47 -26.25
C HIS A 73 23.86 35.32 -26.66
N GLU A 74 22.70 35.69 -27.21
CA GLU A 74 22.02 34.86 -28.22
C GLU A 74 22.76 35.06 -29.54
N GLU A 75 22.99 34.00 -30.32
CA GLU A 75 22.32 33.82 -31.61
C GLU A 75 22.84 32.59 -32.40
N LYS A 76 21.87 31.71 -32.68
CA LYS A 76 21.56 31.11 -34.00
C LYS A 76 22.67 30.37 -34.77
N ILE A 77 22.50 29.04 -34.90
CA ILE A 77 22.55 28.40 -36.22
C ILE A 77 21.35 27.46 -36.40
N THR A 78 20.65 27.72 -37.50
CA THR A 78 19.37 27.20 -37.94
C THR A 78 19.53 25.91 -38.77
N LYS A 79 18.55 25.00 -38.64
CA LYS A 79 18.02 24.06 -39.66
C LYS A 79 18.99 23.08 -40.35
N ARG A 80 18.70 21.77 -40.19
CA ARG A 80 18.36 20.90 -41.32
C ARG A 80 17.63 19.62 -40.91
N ASN A 81 16.47 19.46 -41.56
CA ASN A 81 15.83 18.24 -42.06
C ASN A 81 15.10 17.30 -41.10
N ALA A 82 13.78 17.27 -41.34
CA ALA A 82 12.88 16.16 -41.11
C ALA A 82 13.44 14.87 -41.72
N ASP A 83 13.25 13.76 -41.01
CA ASP A 83 12.56 12.58 -41.51
C ASP A 83 12.38 11.55 -40.39
N ASN A 84 11.24 10.84 -40.46
CA ASN A 84 10.93 9.54 -39.87
C ASN A 84 10.40 9.45 -38.43
N ALA A 85 9.06 9.29 -38.39
CA ALA A 85 8.33 8.22 -37.69
C ALA A 85 8.81 7.83 -36.28
N VAL A 86 8.14 8.37 -35.26
CA VAL A 86 8.19 7.79 -33.90
C VAL A 86 7.24 6.59 -33.85
N VAL A 87 7.81 5.42 -34.15
CA VAL A 87 7.33 4.13 -33.68
C VAL A 87 7.37 4.16 -32.14
N GLY A 88 6.24 3.86 -31.51
CA GLY A 88 6.18 3.64 -30.06
C GLY A 88 7.14 2.54 -29.64
N GLN A 89 8.18 2.90 -28.90
CA GLN A 89 9.09 1.94 -28.29
C GLN A 89 8.50 1.41 -27.00
N ASN A 90 7.96 0.19 -27.06
CA ASN A 90 8.03 -0.74 -25.94
C ASN A 90 9.52 -0.90 -25.57
N LYS A 91 9.94 -0.35 -24.43
CA LYS A 91 11.25 -0.63 -23.86
C LYS A 91 11.29 -2.07 -23.35
N GLY A 92 11.52 -3.00 -24.28
CA GLY A 92 11.83 -4.38 -23.96
C GLY A 92 13.17 -4.47 -23.22
N CYS A 93 13.26 -5.43 -22.30
CA CYS A 93 14.47 -5.74 -21.56
C CYS A 93 15.64 -5.98 -22.53
N MET A 94 16.63 -5.07 -22.53
CA MET A 94 17.87 -5.26 -23.28
C MET A 94 18.96 -5.77 -22.33
N PRO A 95 19.73 -6.81 -22.72
CA PRO A 95 20.90 -7.21 -21.96
C PRO A 95 22.00 -6.15 -22.10
N GLY A 96 22.31 -5.46 -21.00
CA GLY A 96 23.46 -4.56 -20.88
C GLY A 96 24.79 -5.32 -21.01
N THR A 97 25.80 -4.62 -21.54
CA THR A 97 27.10 -5.14 -21.97
C THR A 97 28.03 -5.57 -20.83
N LYS A 98 28.60 -6.79 -21.00
CA LYS A 98 29.88 -7.35 -20.50
C LYS A 98 30.65 -6.58 -19.40
N GLY A 99 30.09 -6.48 -18.20
CA GLY A 99 30.83 -6.59 -16.92
C GLY A 99 30.64 -7.99 -16.33
N PRO A 100 31.28 -8.36 -15.21
CA PRO A 100 30.84 -9.56 -14.47
C PRO A 100 29.35 -9.38 -14.19
N ALA A 101 28.52 -10.25 -14.78
CA ALA A 101 27.07 -10.10 -14.73
C ALA A 101 26.65 -10.19 -13.26
N LEU A 102 26.20 -9.06 -12.70
CA LEU A 102 25.57 -9.05 -11.39
C LEU A 102 24.36 -9.98 -11.42
N ALA A 103 24.20 -10.77 -10.36
CA ALA A 103 23.07 -11.68 -10.27
C ALA A 103 21.76 -10.87 -10.27
N ARG A 104 20.81 -11.30 -11.11
CA ARG A 104 19.54 -10.58 -11.29
C ARG A 104 18.55 -10.85 -10.16
N ASP A 105 18.67 -12.01 -9.53
CA ASP A 105 17.80 -12.47 -8.46
C ASP A 105 18.51 -13.54 -7.62
N CYS A 106 17.85 -14.01 -6.55
CA CYS A 106 18.37 -15.08 -5.69
C CYS A 106 18.58 -16.42 -6.40
N PHE A 107 17.92 -16.66 -7.55
CA PHE A 107 18.07 -17.90 -8.28
C PHE A 107 19.34 -17.91 -9.13
N ASP A 108 19.69 -16.78 -9.73
CA ASP A 108 20.98 -16.57 -10.39
C ASP A 108 22.13 -16.70 -9.37
N LEU A 109 21.95 -16.19 -8.14
CA LEU A 109 22.90 -16.38 -7.02
C LEU A 109 23.06 -17.85 -6.64
N LEU A 110 21.95 -18.58 -6.46
CA LEU A 110 21.99 -20.01 -6.16
C LEU A 110 22.77 -20.79 -7.23
N LYS A 111 22.52 -20.51 -8.51
CA LYS A 111 23.25 -21.11 -9.63
C LYS A 111 24.73 -20.78 -9.66
N SER A 112 25.10 -19.63 -9.13
CA SER A 112 26.50 -19.19 -9.00
C SER A 112 27.20 -19.82 -7.79
N GLY A 113 26.53 -20.72 -7.05
CA GLY A 113 27.10 -21.47 -5.93
C GLY A 113 26.77 -20.90 -4.55
N HIS A 114 26.00 -19.80 -4.46
CA HIS A 114 25.57 -19.27 -3.16
C HIS A 114 24.44 -20.11 -2.57
N SER A 115 24.77 -20.93 -1.57
CA SER A 115 23.83 -21.88 -0.96
C SER A 115 23.31 -21.48 0.43
N GLN A 116 23.81 -20.38 1.00
CA GLN A 116 23.41 -19.91 2.33
C GLN A 116 22.31 -18.86 2.22
N SER A 117 21.24 -19.01 3.01
CA SER A 117 20.20 -17.98 3.13
C SER A 117 20.77 -16.73 3.80
N GLY A 118 20.35 -15.56 3.33
CA GLY A 118 20.89 -14.28 3.82
C GLY A 118 20.54 -13.09 2.94
N VAL A 119 21.10 -11.94 3.26
CA VAL A 119 20.93 -10.72 2.48
C VAL A 119 21.97 -10.68 1.36
N TYR A 120 21.52 -10.41 0.14
CA TYR A 120 22.36 -10.28 -1.05
C TYR A 120 21.93 -9.08 -1.88
N SER A 121 22.89 -8.49 -2.60
CA SER A 121 22.62 -7.44 -3.59
C SER A 121 22.30 -8.07 -4.94
N VAL A 122 21.24 -7.59 -5.60
CA VAL A 122 20.82 -8.02 -6.95
C VAL A 122 20.61 -6.82 -7.87
N ASP A 123 20.69 -7.05 -9.18
CA ASP A 123 20.37 -6.04 -10.21
C ASP A 123 19.54 -6.67 -11.35
N PRO A 124 18.19 -6.70 -11.23
CA PRO A 124 17.35 -7.49 -12.11
C PRO A 124 17.36 -7.04 -13.58
N ASP A 125 17.53 -5.75 -13.82
CA ASP A 125 17.32 -5.08 -15.11
C ASP A 125 18.45 -4.10 -15.49
N GLY A 126 19.53 -4.02 -14.69
CA GLY A 126 20.66 -3.13 -14.91
C GLY A 126 20.39 -1.65 -14.58
N GLN A 127 19.22 -1.33 -13.99
CA GLN A 127 18.84 0.05 -13.64
C GLN A 127 19.25 0.44 -12.22
N GLY A 128 19.97 -0.42 -11.51
CA GLY A 128 20.53 -0.10 -10.21
C GLY A 128 20.26 -1.18 -9.17
N ARG A 129 21.30 -1.50 -8.41
CA ARG A 129 21.27 -2.58 -7.42
C ARG A 129 20.38 -2.28 -6.22
N PHE A 130 19.86 -3.33 -5.61
CA PHE A 130 19.23 -3.28 -4.28
C PHE A 130 19.39 -4.60 -3.54
N ASP A 131 19.27 -4.54 -2.23
CA ASP A 131 19.38 -5.71 -1.37
C ASP A 131 18.06 -6.46 -1.24
N VAL A 132 18.15 -7.79 -1.18
CA VAL A 132 17.04 -8.72 -0.99
C VAL A 132 17.44 -9.80 0.00
N TYR A 133 16.46 -10.41 0.65
CA TYR A 133 16.69 -11.63 1.42
C TYR A 133 16.49 -12.85 0.50
N CYS A 134 17.52 -13.68 0.40
CA CYS A 134 17.49 -14.94 -0.33
C CYS A 134 17.24 -16.12 0.61
N ASP A 135 16.20 -16.89 0.33
CA ASP A 135 15.99 -18.21 0.90
C ASP A 135 16.56 -19.25 -0.07
N MET A 136 17.71 -19.81 0.31
CA MET A 136 18.47 -20.79 -0.46
C MET A 136 18.14 -22.24 -0.10
N CYS A 137 17.17 -22.47 0.79
CA CYS A 137 16.91 -23.81 1.35
C CYS A 137 15.52 -24.35 0.97
N THR A 138 14.47 -23.53 1.05
CA THR A 138 13.09 -24.01 0.85
C THR A 138 12.82 -24.43 -0.59
N ASP A 139 12.20 -25.60 -0.82
CA ASP A 139 11.74 -26.06 -2.15
C ASP A 139 12.82 -25.93 -3.25
N GLY A 140 14.06 -26.32 -2.91
CA GLY A 140 15.23 -26.24 -3.81
C GLY A 140 15.94 -24.89 -3.85
N GLY A 141 15.53 -23.91 -3.02
CA GLY A 141 16.21 -22.64 -2.85
C GLY A 141 16.04 -21.65 -4.00
N GLY A 142 16.83 -20.56 -3.94
CA GLY A 142 16.86 -19.50 -4.94
C GLY A 142 15.65 -18.58 -4.88
N TRP A 143 15.00 -18.50 -3.74
CA TRP A 143 13.81 -17.67 -3.55
C TRP A 143 14.19 -16.27 -3.10
N THR A 144 13.62 -15.26 -3.75
CA THR A 144 13.72 -13.86 -3.35
C THR A 144 12.52 -13.52 -2.48
N VAL A 145 12.73 -13.31 -1.18
CA VAL A 145 11.67 -12.96 -0.23
C VAL A 145 11.33 -11.48 -0.40
N PHE A 146 10.04 -11.17 -0.54
CA PHE A 146 9.57 -9.80 -0.70
C PHE A 146 8.56 -9.34 0.36
N GLN A 147 8.04 -10.27 1.17
CA GLN A 147 7.23 -9.96 2.34
C GLN A 147 7.51 -10.98 3.44
N ARG A 148 7.65 -10.52 4.68
CA ARG A 148 7.70 -11.40 5.87
C ARG A 148 6.94 -10.80 7.04
N ARG A 149 6.12 -11.62 7.72
CA ARG A 149 5.45 -11.37 9.00
C ARG A 149 5.77 -12.52 9.97
N GLN A 150 6.08 -12.23 11.23
CA GLN A 150 6.48 -13.22 12.22
C GLN A 150 6.28 -12.78 13.69
N ASP A 151 6.24 -11.48 13.97
CA ASP A 151 6.29 -10.96 15.35
C ASP A 151 5.53 -9.63 15.56
N GLY A 152 5.07 -8.97 14.50
CA GLY A 152 4.38 -7.68 14.58
C GLY A 152 5.29 -6.49 14.91
N SER A 153 6.61 -6.63 14.76
CA SER A 153 7.59 -5.57 15.01
C SER A 153 7.48 -4.38 14.05
N VAL A 154 6.84 -4.56 12.90
CA VAL A 154 6.69 -3.52 11.88
C VAL A 154 5.22 -3.23 11.61
N ASP A 155 4.86 -1.94 11.61
CA ASP A 155 3.53 -1.50 11.17
C ASP A 155 3.39 -1.58 9.64
N PHE A 156 2.41 -2.35 9.17
CA PHE A 156 2.05 -2.51 7.76
C PHE A 156 0.89 -1.60 7.34
N TYR A 157 0.27 -0.83 8.24
CA TYR A 157 -0.80 0.12 7.87
C TYR A 157 -0.24 1.43 7.30
N ARG A 158 0.45 1.31 6.15
CA ARG A 158 1.22 2.38 5.52
C ARG A 158 0.59 2.95 4.24
N GLY A 159 1.12 4.09 3.79
CA GLY A 159 0.65 4.79 2.60
C GLY A 159 1.28 4.27 1.30
N TRP A 160 0.86 4.84 0.17
CA TRP A 160 1.32 4.44 -1.16
C TRP A 160 2.83 4.58 -1.34
N GLY A 161 3.41 5.71 -0.89
CA GLY A 161 4.84 5.97 -1.00
C GLY A 161 5.69 4.93 -0.28
N ASP A 162 5.27 4.52 0.92
CA ASP A 162 5.97 3.48 1.69
C ASP A 162 5.91 2.12 0.99
N TYR A 163 4.74 1.72 0.49
CA TYR A 163 4.58 0.46 -0.24
C TYR A 163 5.31 0.45 -1.58
N LYS A 164 5.43 1.60 -2.23
CA LYS A 164 6.26 1.79 -3.43
C LYS A 164 7.74 1.56 -3.12
N ALA A 165 8.29 2.26 -2.12
CA ALA A 165 9.71 2.22 -1.79
C ALA A 165 10.15 0.95 -1.04
N GLY A 166 9.27 0.39 -0.22
CA GLY A 166 9.55 -0.68 0.74
C GLY A 166 9.84 -0.16 2.14
N PHE A 167 9.66 -1.02 3.13
CA PHE A 167 9.85 -0.70 4.55
C PHE A 167 10.13 -1.97 5.37
N GLY A 168 10.63 -1.78 6.59
CA GLY A 168 10.99 -2.86 7.51
C GLY A 168 12.46 -3.28 7.36
N GLN A 169 12.79 -4.49 7.83
CA GLN A 169 14.15 -5.03 7.82
C GLN A 169 14.19 -6.38 7.11
N LEU A 170 15.11 -6.57 6.16
CA LEU A 170 15.21 -7.80 5.36
C LEU A 170 15.41 -9.07 6.19
N THR A 171 15.99 -8.95 7.39
CA THR A 171 16.20 -10.04 8.36
C THR A 171 15.08 -10.17 9.39
N GLY A 172 14.07 -9.30 9.35
CA GLY A 172 12.89 -9.31 10.23
C GLY A 172 11.60 -9.22 9.41
N GLU A 173 10.61 -8.45 9.88
CA GLU A 173 9.42 -8.13 9.10
C GLU A 173 9.68 -7.01 8.09
N PHE A 174 9.21 -7.19 6.86
CA PHE A 174 9.38 -6.19 5.81
C PHE A 174 8.40 -6.36 4.65
N TRP A 175 8.30 -5.29 3.87
CA TRP A 175 7.80 -5.27 2.50
C TRP A 175 8.89 -4.70 1.59
N LEU A 176 9.29 -5.44 0.55
CA LEU A 176 10.44 -5.09 -0.28
C LEU A 176 10.28 -3.75 -1.02
N GLY A 177 9.04 -3.43 -1.40
CA GLY A 177 8.70 -2.27 -2.21
C GLY A 177 8.17 -2.68 -3.59
N ASN A 178 7.05 -2.11 -4.00
CA ASN A 178 6.36 -2.46 -5.24
C ASN A 178 7.22 -2.18 -6.48
N ASP A 179 8.03 -1.12 -6.48
CA ASP A 179 8.96 -0.85 -7.59
C ASP A 179 9.98 -1.99 -7.76
N LYS A 180 10.52 -2.51 -6.65
CA LYS A 180 11.52 -3.59 -6.68
C LYS A 180 10.89 -4.92 -7.07
N ILE A 181 9.68 -5.22 -6.56
CA ILE A 181 8.94 -6.43 -6.92
C ILE A 181 8.55 -6.41 -8.41
N HIS A 182 8.15 -5.25 -8.94
CA HIS A 182 7.90 -5.08 -10.37
C HIS A 182 9.18 -5.36 -11.18
N ARG A 183 10.30 -4.72 -10.84
CA ARG A 183 11.60 -4.95 -11.52
C ARG A 183 12.01 -6.43 -11.53
N LEU A 184 11.77 -7.17 -10.44
CA LEU A 184 12.06 -8.61 -10.35
C LEU A 184 11.17 -9.47 -11.26
N THR A 185 9.94 -9.03 -11.55
CA THR A 185 8.93 -9.85 -12.26
C THR A 185 8.63 -9.38 -13.68
N ALA A 186 9.04 -8.18 -14.07
CA ALA A 186 8.69 -7.55 -15.35
C ALA A 186 9.22 -8.30 -16.57
N CYS A 187 10.44 -8.85 -16.47
CA CYS A 187 11.14 -9.45 -17.62
C CYS A 187 11.35 -10.96 -17.52
N ARG A 188 11.02 -11.58 -16.39
CA ARG A 188 11.19 -13.01 -16.19
C ARG A 188 9.91 -13.60 -15.62
N CYS A 189 9.41 -14.64 -16.29
CA CYS A 189 8.35 -15.47 -15.76
C CYS A 189 8.74 -15.90 -14.35
N SER A 190 7.90 -15.56 -13.38
CA SER A 190 8.19 -15.83 -11.97
C SER A 190 7.11 -16.69 -11.37
N THR A 191 7.52 -17.55 -10.44
CA THR A 191 6.63 -18.30 -9.57
C THR A 191 6.55 -17.60 -8.23
N LEU A 192 5.38 -17.62 -7.61
CA LEU A 192 5.18 -17.16 -6.24
C LEU A 192 5.02 -18.36 -5.32
N ARG A 193 5.62 -18.28 -4.14
CA ARG A 193 5.39 -19.19 -3.03
C ARG A 193 5.06 -18.38 -1.78
N VAL A 194 3.99 -18.77 -1.12
CA VAL A 194 3.52 -18.18 0.15
C VAL A 194 3.60 -19.27 1.21
N GLU A 195 4.44 -19.07 2.21
CA GLU A 195 4.51 -19.91 3.42
C GLU A 195 3.62 -19.32 4.49
N LEU A 196 2.89 -20.16 5.22
CA LEU A 196 1.98 -19.77 6.28
C LEU A 196 2.16 -20.69 7.49
N GLU A 197 2.16 -20.11 8.69
CA GLU A 197 2.12 -20.84 9.96
C GLU A 197 1.00 -20.30 10.86
N ASP A 198 0.22 -21.20 11.45
CA ASP A 198 -0.77 -20.85 12.46
C ASP A 198 -0.20 -20.91 13.90
N TRP A 199 -1.03 -20.56 14.88
CA TRP A 199 -0.63 -20.57 16.29
C TRP A 199 -0.53 -21.98 16.90
N SER A 200 -1.00 -23.01 16.19
CA SER A 200 -0.84 -24.42 16.52
C SER A 200 0.41 -25.03 15.88
N SER A 201 1.27 -24.20 15.26
CA SER A 201 2.49 -24.59 14.55
C SER A 201 2.26 -25.43 13.28
N THR A 202 1.04 -25.42 12.74
CA THR A 202 0.73 -26.04 11.44
C THR A 202 1.29 -25.16 10.33
N LYS A 203 2.12 -25.75 9.46
CA LYS A 203 2.72 -25.07 8.30
C LYS A 203 2.10 -25.55 7.00
N VAL A 204 1.68 -24.60 6.17
CA VAL A 204 1.13 -24.86 4.84
C VAL A 204 1.72 -23.88 3.83
N TYR A 205 1.57 -24.19 2.55
CA TYR A 205 2.02 -23.28 1.49
C TYR A 205 1.01 -23.16 0.36
N ALA A 206 1.05 -22.02 -0.32
CA ALA A 206 0.41 -21.79 -1.61
C ALA A 206 1.49 -21.46 -2.65
N LYS A 207 1.40 -22.07 -3.83
CA LYS A 207 2.34 -21.87 -4.94
C LYS A 207 1.56 -21.48 -6.20
N TYR A 208 1.98 -20.41 -6.85
CA TYR A 208 1.39 -19.92 -8.10
C TYR A 208 2.46 -20.01 -9.19
N GLY A 209 2.20 -20.80 -10.21
CA GLY A 209 3.12 -21.01 -11.34
C GLY A 209 3.34 -19.77 -12.21
N LYS A 210 2.46 -18.78 -12.10
CA LYS A 210 2.63 -17.45 -12.69
C LYS A 210 2.47 -16.40 -11.60
N PHE A 211 3.39 -15.44 -11.55
CA PHE A 211 3.35 -14.27 -10.69
C PHE A 211 4.08 -13.12 -11.35
N ASP A 212 3.39 -12.00 -11.51
CA ASP A 212 3.98 -10.71 -11.83
C ASP A 212 3.11 -9.58 -11.28
N ILE A 213 3.71 -8.40 -11.12
CA ILE A 213 2.97 -7.18 -10.80
C ILE A 213 3.26 -6.11 -11.85
N GLY A 214 2.26 -5.28 -12.15
CA GLY A 214 2.42 -4.11 -13.00
C GLY A 214 3.37 -3.07 -12.40
N ASP A 215 3.68 -2.04 -13.19
CA ASP A 215 4.36 -0.84 -12.72
C ASP A 215 3.39 0.11 -11.99
N GLU A 216 3.87 1.29 -11.59
CA GLU A 216 3.01 2.28 -10.93
C GLU A 216 1.87 2.81 -11.83
N GLN A 217 2.11 2.94 -13.14
CA GLN A 217 1.10 3.43 -14.09
C GLN A 217 -0.08 2.48 -14.17
N THR A 218 0.19 1.18 -14.06
CA THR A 218 -0.80 0.11 -13.97
C THR A 218 -1.16 -0.26 -12.52
N GLN A 219 -0.83 0.62 -11.56
CA GLN A 219 -1.19 0.52 -10.14
C GLN A 219 -0.72 -0.78 -9.48
N TYR A 220 0.45 -1.27 -9.87
CA TYR A 220 1.04 -2.53 -9.38
C TYR A 220 0.10 -3.73 -9.46
N ARG A 221 -0.73 -3.77 -10.51
CA ARG A 221 -1.75 -4.81 -10.74
C ARG A 221 -1.18 -6.22 -10.65
N LEU A 222 -1.80 -7.05 -9.81
CA LEU A 222 -1.41 -8.44 -9.61
C LEU A 222 -1.80 -9.32 -10.80
N ARG A 223 -0.88 -10.18 -11.23
CA ARG A 223 -1.20 -11.31 -12.11
C ARG A 223 -0.69 -12.59 -11.48
N VAL A 224 -1.60 -13.50 -11.19
CA VAL A 224 -1.31 -14.83 -10.63
C VAL A 224 -2.04 -15.93 -11.39
N GLY A 225 -1.48 -17.13 -11.39
CA GLY A 225 -2.11 -18.28 -12.01
C GLY A 225 -1.45 -19.60 -11.63
N SER A 226 -2.05 -20.70 -12.08
CA SER A 226 -1.54 -22.06 -11.88
C SER A 226 -1.29 -22.39 -10.40
N TYR A 227 -2.34 -22.24 -9.58
CA TYR A 227 -2.29 -22.54 -8.15
C TYR A 227 -2.01 -24.02 -7.87
N SER A 228 -1.24 -24.27 -6.82
CA SER A 228 -1.00 -25.57 -6.18
C SER A 228 -0.63 -25.35 -4.71
N GLY A 229 -0.67 -26.40 -3.89
CA GLY A 229 -0.23 -26.34 -2.49
C GLY A 229 -1.31 -26.76 -1.49
N THR A 230 -0.97 -26.68 -0.21
CA THR A 230 -1.76 -27.21 0.91
C THR A 230 -2.55 -26.14 1.67
N ALA A 231 -2.32 -24.85 1.41
CA ALA A 231 -2.98 -23.75 2.11
C ALA A 231 -4.41 -23.45 1.64
N GLY A 232 -4.83 -24.05 0.53
CA GLY A 232 -6.01 -23.62 -0.23
C GLY A 232 -5.80 -22.26 -0.92
N ASP A 233 -6.56 -21.98 -1.98
CA ASP A 233 -6.32 -20.81 -2.82
C ASP A 233 -7.06 -19.56 -2.30
N SER A 234 -6.35 -18.64 -1.66
CA SER A 234 -6.91 -17.35 -1.21
C SER A 234 -6.32 -16.13 -1.93
N LEU A 235 -5.59 -16.33 -3.04
CA LEU A 235 -5.00 -15.23 -3.82
C LEU A 235 -5.54 -15.14 -5.25
N SER A 236 -6.02 -16.23 -5.86
CA SER A 236 -6.55 -16.14 -7.24
C SER A 236 -7.77 -15.21 -7.36
N TRP A 237 -8.55 -15.04 -6.29
CA TRP A 237 -9.64 -14.06 -6.26
C TRP A 237 -9.18 -12.59 -6.31
N HIS A 238 -7.89 -12.36 -6.02
CA HIS A 238 -7.21 -11.08 -6.13
C HIS A 238 -6.49 -10.90 -7.48
N ASN A 239 -6.50 -11.93 -8.35
CA ASN A 239 -5.90 -11.83 -9.67
C ASN A 239 -6.52 -10.65 -10.45
N ASP A 240 -5.69 -9.90 -11.16
CA ASP A 240 -6.05 -8.70 -11.91
C ASP A 240 -6.59 -7.53 -11.05
N MET A 241 -6.33 -7.53 -9.74
CA MET A 241 -6.63 -6.37 -8.90
C MET A 241 -5.45 -5.41 -8.85
N ALA A 242 -5.76 -4.11 -8.86
CA ALA A 242 -4.79 -3.06 -8.57
C ALA A 242 -4.46 -3.05 -7.07
N PHE A 243 -3.27 -2.57 -6.73
CA PHE A 243 -2.86 -2.43 -5.33
C PHE A 243 -3.57 -1.23 -4.70
N THR A 244 -4.03 -1.36 -3.46
CA THR A 244 -4.80 -0.33 -2.75
C THR A 244 -4.20 -0.09 -1.37
N THR A 245 -3.99 1.17 -1.02
CA THR A 245 -3.49 1.66 0.28
C THR A 245 -4.50 2.61 0.91
N LYS A 246 -4.29 2.99 2.18
CA LYS A 246 -5.20 3.89 2.92
C LYS A 246 -5.41 5.25 2.26
N ASP A 247 -4.43 5.70 1.49
CA ASP A 247 -4.34 6.99 0.80
C ASP A 247 -4.50 6.89 -0.73
N ARG A 248 -4.59 5.68 -1.31
CA ARG A 248 -4.82 5.47 -2.74
C ARG A 248 -5.76 4.27 -2.96
N ASP A 249 -7.00 4.60 -3.26
CA ASP A 249 -8.10 3.65 -3.46
C ASP A 249 -8.19 3.21 -4.93
N ASN A 250 -7.81 1.96 -5.19
CA ASN A 250 -7.89 1.33 -6.51
C ASN A 250 -8.68 0.00 -6.46
N ASP A 251 -9.46 -0.22 -5.40
CA ASP A 251 -10.24 -1.45 -5.25
C ASP A 251 -11.56 -1.40 -6.04
N LYS A 252 -12.32 -2.50 -6.04
CA LYS A 252 -13.56 -2.62 -6.84
C LYS A 252 -14.82 -2.25 -6.07
N VAL A 253 -14.71 -1.77 -4.83
CA VAL A 253 -15.87 -1.37 -4.04
C VAL A 253 -16.48 -0.11 -4.67
N ILE A 254 -17.77 -0.20 -5.04
CA ILE A 254 -18.52 0.98 -5.50
C ILE A 254 -18.67 1.92 -4.31
N ARG A 255 -18.23 3.18 -4.47
CA ARG A 255 -18.41 4.23 -3.47
C ARG A 255 -19.87 4.65 -3.37
N SER A 256 -20.68 3.87 -2.66
CA SER A 256 -22.04 4.23 -2.27
C SER A 256 -22.31 3.84 -0.81
N GLY A 257 -22.66 4.83 0.01
CA GLY A 257 -23.00 4.64 1.43
C GLY A 257 -21.82 4.26 2.34
N TYR A 258 -22.02 3.25 3.19
CA TYR A 258 -21.10 2.82 4.27
C TYR A 258 -19.87 2.03 3.79
N PHE A 259 -19.80 1.68 2.51
CA PHE A 259 -18.67 0.91 1.96
C PHE A 259 -17.63 1.87 1.39
N THR A 260 -16.45 1.81 1.98
CA THR A 260 -15.28 2.67 1.71
C THR A 260 -14.09 1.82 1.29
N ASN A 261 -12.98 2.48 0.95
CA ASN A 261 -11.67 1.90 0.66
C ASN A 261 -11.34 0.70 1.58
N CYS A 262 -11.15 -0.47 0.97
CA CYS A 262 -10.85 -1.73 1.65
C CYS A 262 -9.60 -1.64 2.54
N ALA A 263 -8.58 -0.88 2.11
CA ALA A 263 -7.36 -0.68 2.89
C ALA A 263 -7.64 0.04 4.21
N VAL A 264 -8.58 1.00 4.24
CA VAL A 264 -8.98 1.70 5.46
C VAL A 264 -9.76 0.77 6.39
N ARG A 265 -10.73 0.02 5.83
CA ARG A 265 -11.57 -0.88 6.61
C ARG A 265 -10.78 -2.02 7.26
N HIS A 266 -9.89 -2.64 6.49
CA HIS A 266 -9.15 -3.84 6.85
C HIS A 266 -7.70 -3.56 7.29
N THR A 267 -7.34 -2.28 7.41
CA THR A 267 -6.10 -1.75 7.97
C THR A 267 -4.84 -2.47 7.48
N GLY A 268 -4.69 -2.49 6.16
CA GLY A 268 -3.53 -3.02 5.44
C GLY A 268 -3.52 -2.49 4.02
N ALA A 269 -2.48 -2.82 3.24
CA ALA A 269 -2.49 -2.57 1.81
C ALA A 269 -2.33 -3.87 1.04
N TRP A 270 -3.13 -4.02 -0.01
CA TRP A 270 -3.22 -5.27 -0.74
C TRP A 270 -3.81 -5.06 -2.12
N TRP A 271 -3.79 -6.11 -2.95
CA TRP A 271 -4.55 -6.19 -4.19
C TRP A 271 -6.03 -6.44 -3.89
N TYR A 272 -6.68 -5.50 -3.19
CA TYR A 272 -8.07 -5.64 -2.77
C TYR A 272 -9.02 -5.68 -3.97
N ASN A 273 -10.02 -6.56 -3.90
CA ASN A 273 -11.17 -6.57 -4.80
C ASN A 273 -12.37 -5.94 -4.06
N ALA A 274 -13.27 -6.73 -3.47
CA ALA A 274 -14.37 -6.22 -2.62
C ALA A 274 -14.69 -7.15 -1.42
N CYS A 275 -13.86 -7.29 -0.38
CA CYS A 275 -12.52 -6.72 -0.24
C CYS A 275 -11.41 -7.76 -0.39
N TYR A 276 -11.47 -8.90 0.31
CA TYR A 276 -10.40 -9.89 0.28
C TYR A 276 -10.80 -11.34 0.59
N GLN A 277 -10.00 -12.28 0.08
CA GLN A 277 -9.87 -13.64 0.58
C GLN A 277 -8.55 -13.88 1.35
N SER A 278 -7.53 -13.07 1.09
CA SER A 278 -6.31 -12.98 1.89
C SER A 278 -5.94 -11.53 2.20
N ASN A 279 -5.36 -11.29 3.39
CA ASN A 279 -4.86 -9.98 3.80
C ASN A 279 -3.56 -10.15 4.59
N LEU A 280 -2.48 -10.57 3.91
CA LEU A 280 -1.20 -10.87 4.58
C LEU A 280 -0.49 -9.60 5.12
N ASN A 281 -0.92 -8.44 4.64
CA ASN A 281 -0.46 -7.12 5.09
C ASN A 281 -1.39 -6.48 6.12
N GLY A 282 -2.34 -7.23 6.68
CA GLY A 282 -3.19 -6.77 7.77
C GLY A 282 -2.41 -6.54 9.07
N LYS A 283 -3.13 -6.11 10.10
CA LYS A 283 -2.60 -5.95 11.46
C LYS A 283 -2.17 -7.30 12.03
N TYR A 284 -1.00 -7.31 12.65
CA TYR A 284 -0.54 -8.48 13.39
C TYR A 284 -1.24 -8.51 14.75
N LEU A 285 -2.21 -9.42 14.91
CA LEU A 285 -3.13 -9.40 16.06
C LEU A 285 -3.00 -10.63 16.96
N GLY A 286 -1.92 -11.41 16.88
CA GLY A 286 -1.76 -12.60 17.72
C GLY A 286 -2.77 -13.71 17.39
N ASN A 287 -3.06 -14.62 18.31
CA ASN A 287 -4.04 -15.69 18.10
C ASN A 287 -5.51 -15.20 18.24
N HIS A 288 -5.88 -14.20 17.46
CA HIS A 288 -7.20 -13.55 17.52
C HIS A 288 -7.87 -13.52 16.14
N LYS A 289 -9.21 -13.60 16.14
CA LYS A 289 -10.04 -13.44 14.95
C LYS A 289 -10.41 -11.98 14.77
N ASN A 290 -10.01 -11.37 13.66
CA ASN A 290 -10.37 -10.01 13.30
C ASN A 290 -10.26 -9.79 11.80
N ASP A 291 -11.23 -9.10 11.18
CA ASP A 291 -11.24 -8.82 9.75
C ASP A 291 -10.19 -7.80 9.31
N ARG A 292 -9.37 -7.32 10.24
CA ARG A 292 -8.18 -6.49 10.02
C ARG A 292 -6.88 -7.27 10.08
N ALA A 293 -6.94 -8.56 10.43
CA ALA A 293 -5.76 -9.37 10.76
C ALA A 293 -5.00 -9.89 9.52
N VAL A 294 -3.78 -10.38 9.76
CA VAL A 294 -2.97 -11.16 8.80
C VAL A 294 -3.67 -12.47 8.47
N THR A 295 -4.37 -12.58 7.35
CA THR A 295 -5.36 -13.68 7.16
C THR A 295 -5.23 -14.40 5.82
N TRP A 296 -5.52 -15.71 5.82
CA TRP A 296 -5.65 -16.56 4.63
C TRP A 296 -6.89 -17.45 4.78
N ARG A 297 -7.97 -17.06 4.10
CA ARG A 297 -9.32 -17.60 4.35
C ARG A 297 -9.43 -19.12 4.26
N HIS A 298 -8.73 -19.74 3.32
CA HIS A 298 -8.87 -21.18 3.05
C HIS A 298 -8.11 -22.07 4.05
N PHE A 299 -7.17 -21.53 4.83
CA PHE A 299 -6.36 -22.32 5.75
C PHE A 299 -6.93 -22.31 7.17
N ASN A 300 -7.01 -21.15 7.81
CA ASN A 300 -7.34 -21.04 9.24
C ASN A 300 -8.74 -20.44 9.50
N GLY A 301 -9.59 -20.45 8.47
CA GLY A 301 -10.96 -19.95 8.52
C GLY A 301 -11.05 -18.42 8.40
N LYS A 302 -12.28 -17.90 8.51
CA LYS A 302 -12.54 -16.47 8.35
C LYS A 302 -11.87 -15.69 9.48
N TYR A 303 -10.87 -14.89 9.12
CA TYR A 303 -10.29 -13.82 9.94
C TYR A 303 -9.35 -14.20 11.09
N LEU A 304 -8.93 -15.47 11.22
CA LEU A 304 -7.92 -15.81 12.22
C LEU A 304 -6.54 -15.29 11.78
N SER A 305 -5.86 -14.52 12.63
CA SER A 305 -4.52 -14.01 12.30
C SER A 305 -3.50 -15.15 12.22
N MET A 306 -2.64 -15.12 11.21
CA MET A 306 -1.48 -16.01 11.11
C MET A 306 -0.41 -15.64 12.12
N LYS A 307 0.39 -16.65 12.51
CA LYS A 307 1.58 -16.49 13.34
C LYS A 307 2.78 -16.08 12.49
N SER A 308 2.98 -16.72 11.34
CA SER A 308 4.00 -16.27 10.39
C SER A 308 3.51 -16.38 8.95
N THR A 309 3.98 -15.46 8.11
CA THR A 309 3.72 -15.47 6.67
C THR A 309 4.97 -15.01 5.94
N GLU A 310 5.31 -15.67 4.85
CA GLU A 310 6.40 -15.22 3.98
C GLU A 310 5.98 -15.35 2.52
N MET A 311 6.10 -14.27 1.75
CA MET A 311 5.92 -14.29 0.31
C MET A 311 7.26 -14.17 -0.39
N LYS A 312 7.52 -15.09 -1.32
CA LYS A 312 8.78 -15.17 -2.05
C LYS A 312 8.56 -15.56 -3.50
N LEU A 313 9.36 -14.98 -4.38
CA LEU A 313 9.32 -15.24 -5.81
C LEU A 313 10.58 -15.95 -6.26
N ARG A 314 10.45 -16.78 -7.29
CA ARG A 314 11.59 -17.39 -7.98
C ARG A 314 11.35 -17.37 -9.48
N SER A 315 12.31 -16.84 -10.21
CA SER A 315 12.29 -16.83 -11.67
C SER A 315 12.26 -18.26 -12.22
N SER A 316 11.56 -18.45 -13.33
CA SER A 316 11.54 -19.68 -14.14
C SER A 316 12.40 -19.45 -15.38
N TYR A 317 12.99 -20.54 -15.89
CA TYR A 317 13.73 -20.53 -17.16
C TYR A 317 12.80 -20.43 -18.35
#